data_AF-A0A7K2WLC3-F1
#
_entry.id   AF-A0A7K2WLC3-F1
#
_cell.length_a   1.000
_cell.length_b   1.000
_cell.length_c   1.000
_cell.angle_alpha   90.00
_cell.angle_beta   90.00
_cell.angle_gamma   90.00
#
_symmetry.space_group_name_H-M   'P 1'
#
loop_
_entity.id
_entity.type
_entity.pdbx_description
1 polymer ?
#
loop_
_entity_poly.entity_id
_entity_poly.type
_entity_poly.pdbx_seq_one_letter_code
_entity_poly.pdbx_strand_id
1 'polypeptide(L)'
;MKRSDELGRAAVGGARCQIDTDPAGGFGWRLIAHNGRVVGVSASSFADSRTCARAFGEMCAQADKAAGGVHHGPGGDGWAWWLRMPDGTAVAASSRTYERYSTCRAALGRFVGLLGQFAALEKELADLKEPGEAK
;
A
#
# COMPACT_ATOMS: atom_id res chain seq x y z
N MET A 1 0.73 15.04 18.63
CA MET A 1 1.97 14.23 18.55
C MET A 1 2.49 14.25 17.11
N LYS A 2 3.80 14.09 16.96
CA LYS A 2 4.68 14.91 16.10
C LYS A 2 4.64 14.60 14.60
N ARG A 3 4.98 15.66 13.86
CA ARG A 3 5.12 15.86 12.41
C ARG A 3 5.69 14.66 11.65
N SER A 4 4.89 14.26 10.66
CA SER A 4 5.20 13.42 9.51
C SER A 4 6.12 14.17 8.55
N ASP A 5 7.43 13.99 8.66
CA ASP A 5 8.39 14.73 7.84
C ASP A 5 9.05 13.83 6.77
N GLU A 6 8.64 14.12 5.54
CA GLU A 6 9.36 14.08 4.24
C GLU A 6 9.94 12.79 3.65
N LEU A 7 10.08 11.67 4.37
CA LEU A 7 10.87 10.54 3.84
C LEU A 7 10.15 9.48 2.97
N GLY A 8 8.99 9.76 2.36
CA GLY A 8 8.35 8.72 1.54
C GLY A 8 7.12 9.09 0.72
N ARG A 9 7.01 10.34 0.23
CA ARG A 9 5.87 10.77 -0.60
C ARG A 9 6.04 10.32 -2.05
N ALA A 10 5.83 9.05 -2.33
CA ALA A 10 5.46 8.65 -3.68
C ALA A 10 4.00 9.09 -3.91
N ALA A 11 3.76 9.94 -4.91
CA ALA A 11 2.43 10.40 -5.29
C ALA A 11 2.12 9.98 -6.73
N VAL A 12 1.06 9.20 -6.93
CA VAL A 12 0.64 8.69 -8.25
C VAL A 12 -0.87 8.81 -8.38
N GLY A 13 -1.35 9.42 -9.46
CA GLY A 13 -2.79 9.61 -9.68
C GLY A 13 -3.50 10.37 -8.54
N GLY A 14 -2.76 11.21 -7.81
CA GLY A 14 -3.23 11.91 -6.60
C GLY A 14 -3.30 11.04 -5.34
N ALA A 15 -3.05 9.73 -5.42
CA ALA A 15 -2.83 8.90 -4.24
C ALA A 15 -1.39 9.05 -3.74
N ARG A 16 -1.19 8.99 -2.42
CA ARG A 16 0.15 9.06 -1.80
C ARG A 16 0.35 7.98 -0.75
N CYS A 17 1.55 7.44 -0.70
CA CYS A 17 1.99 6.63 0.43
C CYS A 17 2.46 7.53 1.58
N GLN A 18 2.03 7.25 2.80
CA GLN A 18 2.49 7.92 4.01
C GLN A 18 2.98 6.87 5.01
N ILE A 19 4.19 7.05 5.52
CA ILE A 19 4.76 6.20 6.57
C ILE A 19 4.52 6.90 7.92
N ASP A 20 3.93 6.16 8.84
CA ASP A 20 3.64 6.60 10.21
C ASP A 20 4.32 5.65 11.21
N THR A 21 4.66 6.17 12.39
CA THR A 21 5.18 5.38 13.51
C THR A 21 4.02 4.96 14.41
N ASP A 22 4.01 3.69 14.81
CA ASP A 22 3.07 3.15 15.78
C ASP A 22 3.53 3.46 17.23
N PRO A 23 2.62 3.44 18.23
CA PRO A 23 2.98 3.66 19.63
C PRO A 23 4.03 2.69 20.20
N ALA A 24 4.15 1.47 19.65
CA ALA A 24 5.16 0.49 20.02
C ALA A 24 6.55 0.76 19.38
N GLY A 25 6.68 1.83 18.59
CA GLY A 25 7.94 2.24 17.95
C GLY A 25 8.19 1.59 16.59
N GLY A 26 7.25 0.79 16.08
CA GLY A 26 7.29 0.25 14.74
C GLY A 26 6.84 1.27 13.69
N PHE A 27 7.12 0.97 12.43
CA PHE A 27 6.72 1.78 11.29
C PHE A 27 5.65 1.04 10.48
N GLY A 28 4.64 1.76 10.03
CA GLY A 28 3.63 1.26 9.11
C GLY A 28 3.39 2.25 7.99
N TRP A 29 2.88 1.78 6.87
CA TRP A 29 2.48 2.65 5.77
C TRP A 29 0.97 2.67 5.63
N ARG A 30 0.45 3.79 5.13
CA ARG A 30 -0.95 3.97 4.75
C ARG A 30 -1.02 4.58 3.37
N LEU A 31 -1.87 4.02 2.52
CA LEU A 31 -2.13 4.56 1.19
C LEU A 31 -3.35 5.48 1.27
N ILE A 32 -3.15 6.75 0.90
CA ILE A 32 -4.16 7.80 0.95
C ILE A 32 -4.55 8.14 -0.48
N ALA A 33 -5.81 7.99 -0.84
CA ALA A 33 -6.31 8.39 -2.16
C ALA A 33 -6.39 9.92 -2.31
N HIS A 34 -6.59 10.40 -3.53
CA HIS A 34 -6.68 11.84 -3.86
C HIS A 34 -7.76 12.59 -3.06
N ASN A 35 -8.81 11.90 -2.61
CA ASN A 35 -9.88 12.46 -1.78
C ASN A 35 -9.54 12.51 -0.28
N GLY A 36 -8.29 12.20 0.09
CA GLY A 36 -7.81 12.19 1.48
C GLY A 36 -8.19 10.94 2.28
N ARG A 37 -8.94 9.99 1.72
CA ARG A 37 -9.31 8.75 2.42
C ARG A 37 -8.17 7.75 2.38
N VAL A 38 -7.90 7.14 3.54
CA VAL A 38 -7.06 5.95 3.61
C VAL A 38 -7.80 4.80 2.93
N VAL A 39 -7.14 4.20 1.94
CA VAL A 39 -7.69 3.07 1.18
C VAL A 39 -7.13 1.74 1.66
N GLY A 40 -5.86 1.69 2.09
CA GLY A 40 -5.22 0.50 2.63
C GLY A 40 -4.09 0.85 3.61
N VAL A 41 -3.73 -0.09 4.46
CA VAL A 41 -2.66 0.03 5.46
C VAL A 41 -1.72 -1.18 5.40
N SER A 42 -0.50 -1.03 5.92
CA SER A 42 0.42 -2.15 6.08
C SER A 42 -0.15 -3.21 7.02
N ALA A 43 -0.06 -4.48 6.61
CA ALA A 43 -0.47 -5.60 7.46
C ALA A 43 0.59 -5.95 8.53
N SER A 44 1.82 -5.45 8.36
CA SER A 44 2.93 -5.64 9.30
C SER A 44 3.51 -4.30 9.75
N SER A 45 4.12 -4.32 10.92
CA SER A 45 4.98 -3.25 11.44
C SER A 45 6.45 -3.53 11.11
N PHE A 46 7.19 -2.49 10.76
CA PHE A 46 8.61 -2.56 10.39
C PHE A 46 9.50 -1.90 11.45
N ALA A 47 10.77 -2.30 11.51
CA ALA A 47 11.72 -1.77 12.49
C ALA A 47 12.12 -0.31 12.22
N ASP A 48 12.09 0.11 10.95
CA ASP A 48 12.50 1.44 10.53
C ASP A 48 11.74 1.89 9.26
N SER A 49 11.75 3.21 9.00
CA SER A 49 11.04 3.83 7.88
C SER A 49 11.58 3.41 6.51
N ARG A 50 12.88 3.13 6.38
CA ARG A 50 13.48 2.71 5.11
C ARG A 50 13.06 1.30 4.74
N THR A 51 13.03 0.39 5.70
CA THR A 51 12.51 -0.97 5.53
C THR A 51 11.02 -0.94 5.15
N CYS A 52 10.24 -0.07 5.80
CA CYS A 52 8.83 0.15 5.47
C CYS A 52 8.64 0.64 4.02
N ALA A 53 9.42 1.65 3.60
CA ALA A 53 9.37 2.18 2.23
C ALA A 53 9.76 1.13 1.19
N ARG A 54 10.82 0.34 1.47
CA ARG A 54 11.28 -0.74 0.59
C ARG A 54 10.20 -1.82 0.43
N ALA A 55 9.60 -2.25 1.52
CA ALA A 55 8.52 -3.25 1.49
C ALA A 55 7.29 -2.74 0.69
N PHE A 56 6.98 -1.44 0.78
CA PHE A 56 5.93 -0.84 -0.04
C PHE A 56 6.28 -0.85 -1.54
N GLY A 57 7.51 -0.48 -1.92
CA GLY A 57 7.97 -0.53 -3.32
C GLY A 57 7.98 -1.95 -3.89
N GLU A 58 8.51 -2.92 -3.14
CA GLU A 58 8.46 -4.35 -3.49
C GLU A 58 7.01 -4.84 -3.65
N MET A 59 6.08 -4.28 -2.87
CA MET A 59 4.66 -4.59 -3.01
C MET A 59 4.05 -4.04 -4.29
N CYS A 60 4.35 -2.79 -4.65
CA CYS A 60 3.93 -2.20 -5.91
C CYS A 60 4.48 -3.01 -7.10
N ALA A 61 5.77 -3.33 -7.09
CA ALA A 61 6.43 -4.08 -8.17
C ALA A 61 5.89 -5.50 -8.39
N GLN A 62 5.24 -6.09 -7.38
CA GLN A 62 4.66 -7.44 -7.43
C GLN A 62 3.13 -7.43 -7.34
N ALA A 63 2.51 -6.28 -7.58
CA ALA A 63 1.06 -6.11 -7.43
C ALA A 63 0.25 -7.05 -8.35
N ASP A 64 0.80 -7.41 -9.52
CA ASP A 64 0.20 -8.36 -10.47
C ASP A 64 0.19 -9.80 -9.94
N LYS A 65 1.12 -10.14 -9.05
CA LYS A 65 1.27 -11.48 -8.45
C LYS A 65 0.55 -11.62 -7.11
N ALA A 66 0.14 -10.50 -6.53
CA ALA A 66 -0.48 -10.48 -5.22
C ALA A 66 -1.90 -11.06 -5.26
N ALA A 67 -2.22 -11.88 -4.27
CA ALA A 67 -3.56 -12.43 -4.09
C ALA A 67 -4.35 -11.54 -3.12
N GLY A 68 -5.53 -11.08 -3.54
CA GLY A 68 -6.43 -10.29 -2.71
C GLY A 68 -7.68 -11.08 -2.32
N GLY A 69 -8.15 -10.91 -1.09
CA GLY A 69 -9.35 -11.58 -0.58
C GLY A 69 -10.19 -10.68 0.32
N VAL A 70 -11.47 -11.03 0.47
CA VAL A 70 -12.42 -10.37 1.36
C VAL A 70 -12.87 -11.38 2.42
N HIS A 71 -12.92 -10.95 3.68
CA HIS A 71 -13.30 -11.74 4.85
C HIS A 71 -14.20 -10.92 5.78
N HIS A 72 -14.80 -11.56 6.79
CA HIS A 72 -15.54 -10.84 7.82
C HIS A 72 -14.60 -10.00 8.69
N GLY A 73 -15.04 -8.80 9.06
CA GLY A 73 -14.32 -7.97 10.02
C GLY A 73 -14.23 -8.62 11.40
N PRO A 74 -13.36 -8.10 12.29
CA PRO A 74 -13.32 -8.52 13.68
C PRO A 74 -14.70 -8.45 14.32
N GLY A 75 -15.10 -9.50 15.06
CA GLY A 75 -16.43 -9.58 15.67
C GLY A 75 -17.56 -10.01 14.74
N GLY A 76 -17.28 -10.27 13.45
CA GLY A 76 -18.29 -10.71 12.48
C GLY A 76 -19.05 -9.56 11.81
N ASP A 77 -18.82 -8.32 12.26
CA ASP A 77 -19.49 -7.14 11.72
C ASP A 77 -18.78 -6.60 10.47
N GLY A 78 -19.50 -6.68 9.35
CA GLY A 78 -19.05 -6.20 8.07
C GLY A 78 -17.91 -7.02 7.47
N TRP A 79 -17.24 -6.40 6.49
CA TRP A 79 -16.31 -7.03 5.58
C TRP A 79 -15.00 -6.26 5.57
N ALA A 80 -13.89 -6.97 5.66
CA ALA A 80 -12.53 -6.45 5.54
C ALA A 80 -11.82 -7.14 4.37
N TRP A 81 -10.85 -6.48 3.76
CA TRP A 81 -10.04 -7.09 2.71
C TRP A 81 -8.59 -7.21 3.14
N TRP A 82 -7.88 -8.17 2.55
CA TRP A 82 -6.44 -8.38 2.70
C TRP A 82 -5.79 -8.54 1.34
N LEU A 83 -4.48 -8.28 1.30
CA LEU A 83 -3.60 -8.58 0.17
C LEU A 83 -2.40 -9.37 0.69
N ARG A 84 -2.08 -10.49 0.03
CA ARG A 84 -0.90 -11.32 0.32
C ARG A 84 -0.03 -11.45 -0.91
N MET A 85 1.26 -11.62 -0.65
CA MET A 85 2.21 -12.01 -1.66
C MET A 85 2.14 -13.51 -1.97
N PRO A 86 2.76 -13.97 -3.09
CA PRO A 86 2.78 -15.38 -3.46
C PRO A 86 3.37 -16.32 -2.38
N ASP A 87 4.25 -15.80 -1.54
CA ASP A 87 4.82 -16.51 -0.38
C ASP A 87 3.83 -16.67 0.80
N GLY A 88 2.63 -16.11 0.67
CA GLY A 88 1.59 -16.12 1.70
C GLY A 88 1.68 -14.96 2.69
N THR A 89 2.71 -14.10 2.60
CA THR A 89 2.91 -12.97 3.51
C THR A 89 1.82 -11.93 3.31
N ALA A 90 1.11 -11.57 4.38
CA ALA A 90 0.15 -10.47 4.36
C ALA A 90 0.91 -9.14 4.29
N VAL A 91 0.64 -8.36 3.25
CA VAL A 91 1.33 -7.09 2.99
C VAL A 91 0.42 -5.89 3.20
N ALA A 92 -0.86 -6.02 2.92
CA ALA A 92 -1.82 -4.94 3.07
C ALA A 92 -3.17 -5.43 3.61
N ALA A 93 -3.87 -4.53 4.30
CA ALA A 93 -5.22 -4.76 4.76
C ALA A 93 -6.08 -3.51 4.61
N SER A 94 -7.40 -3.70 4.62
CA SER A 94 -8.36 -2.61 4.70
C SER A 94 -8.19 -1.81 5.97
N SER A 95 -8.20 -0.48 5.87
CA SER A 95 -8.12 0.42 7.02
C SER A 95 -9.40 0.47 7.88
N ARG A 96 -10.48 -0.16 7.41
CA ARG A 96 -11.81 -0.17 8.03
C ARG A 96 -12.60 -1.39 7.57
N THR A 97 -13.64 -1.72 8.31
CA THR A 97 -14.67 -2.65 7.85
C THR A 97 -15.69 -1.94 6.95
N TYR A 98 -16.33 -2.72 6.09
CA TYR A 98 -17.35 -2.29 5.15
C TYR A 98 -18.64 -3.04 5.42
N GLU A 99 -19.77 -2.35 5.39
CA GLU A 99 -21.07 -2.99 5.62
C GLU A 99 -21.40 -4.08 4.57
N ARG A 100 -20.96 -3.87 3.33
CA ARG A 100 -21.29 -4.75 2.19
C ARG A 100 -20.06 -5.38 1.56
N TYR A 101 -20.16 -6.67 1.25
CA TYR A 101 -19.15 -7.44 0.54
C TYR A 101 -18.76 -6.79 -0.79
N SER A 102 -19.74 -6.35 -1.59
CA SER A 102 -19.50 -5.71 -2.88
C SER A 102 -18.70 -4.41 -2.76
N THR A 103 -18.99 -3.58 -1.75
CA THR A 103 -18.24 -2.35 -1.45
C THR A 103 -16.82 -2.68 -1.02
N CYS A 104 -16.64 -3.72 -0.18
CA CYS A 104 -15.33 -4.17 0.26
C CYS A 104 -14.47 -4.68 -0.91
N ARG A 105 -15.03 -5.54 -1.76
CA ARG A 105 -14.37 -6.05 -2.96
C ARG A 105 -14.02 -4.93 -3.94
N ALA A 106 -14.91 -3.96 -4.12
CA ALA A 106 -14.64 -2.81 -4.97
C ALA A 106 -13.55 -1.89 -4.36
N ALA A 107 -13.41 -1.84 -3.04
CA ALA A 107 -12.31 -1.13 -2.39
C ALA A 107 -10.97 -1.85 -2.60
N LEU A 108 -10.94 -3.18 -2.50
CA LEU A 108 -9.77 -3.99 -2.84
C LEU A 108 -9.34 -3.79 -4.30
N GLY A 109 -10.28 -3.83 -5.25
CA GLY A 109 -9.98 -3.61 -6.67
C GLY A 109 -9.39 -2.22 -6.93
N ARG A 110 -9.88 -1.17 -6.26
CA ARG A 110 -9.30 0.17 -6.34
C ARG A 110 -7.89 0.21 -5.75
N PHE A 111 -7.66 -0.49 -4.64
CA PHE A 111 -6.34 -0.56 -4.03
C PHE A 111 -5.32 -1.22 -4.96
N VAL A 112 -5.64 -2.39 -5.53
CA VAL A 112 -4.77 -3.07 -6.51
C VAL A 112 -4.53 -2.22 -7.75
N GLY A 113 -5.57 -1.54 -8.25
CA GLY A 113 -5.43 -0.62 -9.40
C GLY A 113 -4.52 0.58 -9.11
N LEU A 114 -4.45 1.05 -7.86
CA LEU A 114 -3.48 2.08 -7.47
C LEU A 114 -2.06 1.52 -7.43
N LEU A 115 -1.85 0.32 -6.87
CA LEU A 115 -0.52 -0.32 -6.85
C LEU A 115 0.07 -0.48 -8.26
N GLY A 116 -0.75 -0.88 -9.23
CA GLY A 116 -0.32 -0.97 -10.63
C GLY A 116 0.13 0.36 -11.22
N GLN A 117 -0.47 1.49 -10.81
CA GLN A 117 -0.02 2.82 -11.25
C GLN A 117 1.31 3.20 -10.61
N PHE A 118 1.52 2.87 -9.32
CA PHE A 118 2.82 3.07 -8.66
C PHE A 118 3.92 2.27 -9.34
N ALA A 119 3.66 1.01 -9.66
CA ALA A 119 4.62 0.16 -10.37
C ALA A 119 4.96 0.69 -11.77
N ALA A 120 3.95 1.18 -12.50
CA ALA A 120 4.15 1.78 -13.82
C ALA A 120 5.01 3.05 -13.75
N LEU A 121 4.76 3.94 -12.78
CA LEU A 121 5.56 5.15 -12.61
C LEU A 121 7.01 4.84 -12.23
N GLU A 122 7.23 3.89 -11.31
CA GLU A 122 8.59 3.50 -10.93
C GLU A 122 9.37 2.93 -12.12
N LYS A 123 8.71 2.13 -12.97
CA LYS A 123 9.29 1.61 -14.20
C LYS A 123 9.63 2.74 -15.19
N GLU A 124 8.71 3.68 -15.41
CA GLU A 124 8.94 4.83 -16.29
C GLU A 124 10.09 5.71 -15.80
N LEU A 125 10.18 5.95 -14.49
CA LEU A 125 11.29 6.71 -13.89
C LEU A 125 12.63 5.97 -14.00
N ALA A 126 12.63 4.63 -13.89
CA ALA A 126 13.81 3.82 -14.10
C ALA A 126 14.28 3.86 -15.56
N ASP A 127 13.35 3.75 -16.51
CA ASP A 127 13.63 3.84 -17.95
C ASP A 127 14.19 5.24 -18.33
N LEU A 128 13.70 6.32 -17.69
CA LEU A 128 14.22 7.69 -17.88
C LEU A 128 15.60 7.93 -17.26
N LYS A 129 16.05 7.09 -16.32
CA LYS A 129 17.40 7.18 -15.74
C LYS A 129 18.46 6.50 -16.63
N GLU A 130 18.03 5.74 -17.63
CA GLU A 130 18.87 5.06 -18.61
C GLU A 130 19.01 5.80 -19.98
N PRO A 131 19.42 7.09 -20.06
CA PRO A 131 19.97 7.62 -21.29
C PRO A 131 21.50 7.76 -21.15
N GLY A 132 22.22 6.74 -21.61
CA GLY A 132 23.60 6.87 -22.07
C GLY A 132 24.70 6.75 -21.03
N GLU A 133 24.98 5.52 -20.57
CA GLU A 133 26.37 5.09 -20.40
C GLU A 133 26.81 4.34 -21.67
N ALA A 134 26.77 5.05 -22.80
CA ALA A 134 27.44 4.62 -24.02
C ALA A 134 28.82 5.30 -24.05
N LYS A 135 29.81 4.45 -23.77
CA LYS A 135 31.26 4.57 -23.94
C LYS A 135 31.76 5.62 -24.94
#